data_AF-A0A8J2JWS5-F1
#
_entry.id   AF-A0A8J2JWS5-F1
#
_cell.length_a   1.000
_cell.length_b   1.000
_cell.length_c   1.000
_cell.angle_alpha   90.00
_cell.angle_beta   90.00
_cell.angle_gamma   90.00
#
_symmetry.space_group_name_H-M   'P 1'
#
loop_
_entity.id
_entity.type
_entity.pdbx_description
1 polymer ?
#
loop_
_entity_poly.entity_id
_entity_poly.type
_entity_poly.pdbx_seq_one_letter_code
_entity_poly.pdbx_strand_id
1 'polypeptide(L)'
;MWRLQFFVFIVYFASKNSATPTTFTHERNSLLETGNDEEFNITRKSYQLNSIAPVVKCPAGTFRGSMRYTRGGKRYFEFQSIPYAEPPRRFEPSVLKAPIENEYDATVETPVCPQVAEGASEVGGQEDCLYLSVSKPDKSHCRNELSNGKLLPVLFWIHPGAYMNGNGSFYKGTYLLDECVVLVTINYRFGALGFLTTEDNVIPGNLASSGLFSRAIAMSGAVLNPWAVTEKPRTFAVNLARKFRCSDTSSEGIKSCLLKPSAKEFVTTQFLAAELSLRFTPVIEPQNAISPFQNGIPYHLLKTGQINKVPLLTGFVQEEGIYFGAPILSNTVLEIVLNVAFSRVAPGELFYGGISFAQLRLGYKIPVIIHTDDEQFIFPKFKLWLPGTEQYEFSKDMVELWTNFVRSGSPSGRLTQSVPWDK
;
A
#
# COMPACT_ATOMS: atom_id res chain seq x y z
N MET A 1 -21.92 23.22 29.18
CA MET A 1 -20.83 23.67 28.29
C MET A 1 -20.04 22.44 27.87
N TRP A 2 -20.09 22.11 26.58
CA TRP A 2 -19.68 20.82 26.00
C TRP A 2 -18.16 20.63 26.02
N ARG A 3 -17.68 19.52 26.60
CA ARG A 3 -16.31 19.02 26.44
C ARG A 3 -16.32 17.98 25.33
N LEU A 4 -15.66 18.27 24.19
CA LEU A 4 -15.35 17.26 23.18
C LEU A 4 -14.24 16.35 23.74
N GLN A 5 -14.57 15.08 23.99
CA GLN A 5 -13.59 14.01 24.13
C GLN A 5 -13.34 13.41 22.74
N PHE A 6 -12.09 13.50 22.26
CA PHE A 6 -11.61 12.67 21.17
C PHE A 6 -11.18 11.33 21.78
N PHE A 7 -11.89 10.25 21.45
CA PHE A 7 -11.48 8.89 21.80
C PHE A 7 -10.58 8.35 20.70
N VAL A 8 -9.30 8.17 21.02
CA VAL A 8 -8.33 7.40 20.22
C VAL A 8 -8.29 6.02 20.85
N PHE A 9 -8.78 4.99 20.15
CA PHE A 9 -8.68 3.61 20.61
C PHE A 9 -7.31 3.05 20.21
N ILE A 10 -6.53 2.67 21.22
CA ILE A 10 -5.29 1.92 21.07
C ILE A 10 -5.67 0.44 21.05
N VAL A 11 -5.36 -0.27 19.96
CA VAL A 11 -5.49 -1.72 19.90
C VAL A 11 -4.35 -2.34 20.72
N TYR A 12 -4.67 -2.84 21.93
CA TYR A 12 -3.75 -3.60 22.76
C TYR A 12 -3.96 -5.10 22.49
N PHE A 13 -3.04 -5.74 21.77
CA PHE A 13 -2.93 -7.21 21.80
C PHE A 13 -2.02 -7.60 22.96
N ALA A 14 -2.56 -7.58 24.18
CA ALA A 14 -1.89 -8.23 25.31
C ALA A 14 -2.18 -9.74 25.24
N SER A 15 -1.19 -10.53 24.81
CA SER A 15 -1.17 -11.96 25.11
C SER A 15 -1.12 -12.11 26.64
N LYS A 16 -2.28 -12.39 27.26
CA LYS A 16 -2.32 -12.91 28.61
C LYS A 16 -1.92 -14.38 28.54
N ASN A 17 -0.67 -14.68 28.84
CA ASN A 17 -0.33 -15.77 29.75
C ASN A 17 1.14 -15.66 30.18
N SER A 18 1.31 -15.55 31.48
CA SER A 18 2.55 -15.77 32.20
C SER A 18 3.06 -17.19 31.91
N ALA A 19 4.09 -17.31 31.09
CA ALA A 19 4.96 -18.47 31.06
C ALA A 19 6.41 -17.98 30.98
N THR A 20 7.21 -18.49 31.90
CA THR A 20 8.65 -18.28 32.04
C THR A 20 9.41 -18.44 30.72
N PRO A 21 10.54 -17.72 30.53
CA PRO A 21 11.34 -17.82 29.32
C PRO A 21 11.91 -19.23 29.20
N THR A 22 11.32 -20.04 28.34
CA THR A 22 11.90 -21.33 27.95
C THR A 22 12.98 -21.02 26.93
N THR A 23 14.24 -21.18 27.34
CA THR A 23 15.40 -21.19 26.46
C THR A 23 15.23 -22.30 25.42
N PHE A 24 14.97 -21.93 24.17
CA PHE A 24 14.99 -22.87 23.05
C PHE A 24 16.41 -22.99 22.49
N THR A 25 17.11 -24.04 22.90
CA THR A 25 18.24 -24.59 22.16
C THR A 25 17.72 -25.28 20.91
N HIS A 26 18.12 -24.81 19.73
CA HIS A 26 17.94 -25.57 18.50
C HIS A 26 18.91 -26.76 18.51
N GLU A 27 18.41 -27.97 18.78
CA GLU A 27 19.04 -29.15 18.19
C GLU A 27 18.87 -29.07 16.68
N ARG A 28 20.00 -29.18 15.97
CA ARG A 28 20.06 -29.29 14.51
C ARG A 28 19.38 -30.60 14.09
N ASN A 29 18.14 -30.52 13.63
CA ASN A 29 17.59 -31.58 12.78
C ASN A 29 18.05 -31.34 11.34
N SER A 30 19.05 -32.12 10.96
CA SER A 30 19.72 -32.17 9.65
C SER A 30 18.86 -32.85 8.57
N LEU A 31 17.68 -32.30 8.27
CA LEU A 31 16.81 -32.82 7.20
C LEU A 31 16.34 -31.74 6.19
N LEU A 32 17.09 -30.65 6.04
CA LEU A 32 16.82 -29.60 5.05
C LEU A 32 17.89 -29.46 3.96
N GLU A 33 18.57 -30.55 3.62
CA GLU A 33 19.35 -30.65 2.40
C GLU A 33 18.88 -31.91 1.66
N THR A 34 18.36 -31.74 0.43
CA THR A 34 17.80 -32.76 -0.52
C THR A 34 16.28 -32.78 -0.73
N GLY A 35 15.62 -31.63 -0.84
CA GLY A 35 14.33 -31.53 -1.54
C GLY A 35 14.54 -31.01 -2.96
N ASN A 36 14.45 -31.88 -3.97
CA ASN A 36 14.59 -31.51 -5.38
C ASN A 36 13.55 -30.46 -5.81
N ASP A 37 13.99 -29.44 -6.55
CA ASP A 37 13.18 -28.41 -7.23
C ASP A 37 12.11 -28.97 -8.21
N GLU A 38 12.12 -30.28 -8.45
CA GLU A 38 11.11 -30.97 -9.26
C GLU A 38 9.77 -31.16 -8.51
N GLU A 39 9.78 -31.39 -7.19
CA GLU A 39 8.54 -31.66 -6.44
C GLU A 39 7.68 -30.40 -6.30
N PHE A 40 8.32 -29.22 -6.23
CA PHE A 40 7.68 -27.90 -6.29
C PHE A 40 7.11 -27.57 -7.68
N ASN A 41 7.68 -28.15 -8.75
CA ASN A 41 7.22 -27.95 -10.12
C ASN A 41 6.09 -28.93 -10.53
N ILE A 42 6.04 -30.12 -9.94
CA ILE A 42 4.99 -31.12 -10.18
C ILE A 42 3.62 -30.66 -9.62
N THR A 43 3.60 -29.85 -8.56
CA THR A 43 2.37 -29.22 -8.05
C THR A 43 1.85 -28.08 -8.94
N ARG A 44 2.73 -27.40 -9.70
CA ARG A 44 2.34 -26.35 -10.67
C ARG A 44 1.76 -26.93 -11.97
N LYS A 45 2.30 -28.05 -12.46
CA LYS A 45 1.92 -28.63 -13.76
C LYS A 45 0.61 -29.42 -13.76
N SER A 46 0.11 -29.86 -12.61
CA SER A 46 -1.07 -30.75 -12.51
C SER A 46 -2.44 -30.05 -12.36
N TYR A 47 -2.49 -28.72 -12.29
CA TYR A 47 -3.74 -27.94 -12.19
C TYR A 47 -4.12 -27.14 -13.46
N GLN A 48 -3.50 -27.41 -14.61
CA GLN A 48 -4.02 -27.00 -15.92
C GLN A 48 -5.05 -28.02 -16.45
N LEU A 49 -6.03 -28.37 -15.63
CA LEU A 49 -7.25 -29.00 -16.15
C LEU A 49 -8.07 -27.91 -16.84
N ASN A 50 -8.45 -28.17 -18.10
CA ASN A 50 -9.32 -27.39 -19.00
C ASN A 50 -10.49 -26.66 -18.28
N SER A 51 -10.19 -25.61 -17.54
CA SER A 51 -11.15 -24.71 -16.95
C SER A 51 -11.23 -23.51 -17.87
N ILE A 52 -12.41 -23.30 -18.45
CA ILE A 52 -12.70 -22.15 -19.29
C ILE A 52 -12.30 -20.91 -18.50
N ALA A 53 -11.32 -20.14 -19.02
CA ALA A 53 -10.87 -18.91 -18.39
C ALA A 53 -12.10 -18.00 -18.16
N PRO A 54 -12.31 -17.48 -16.93
CA PRO A 54 -13.49 -16.68 -16.65
C PRO A 54 -13.48 -15.41 -17.51
N VAL A 55 -14.54 -15.20 -18.29
CA VAL A 55 -14.74 -13.97 -19.08
C VAL A 55 -15.84 -13.12 -18.44
N VAL A 56 -15.57 -11.84 -18.24
CA VAL A 56 -16.51 -10.86 -17.69
C VAL A 56 -16.70 -9.73 -18.68
N LYS A 57 -17.96 -9.42 -18.99
CA LYS A 57 -18.35 -8.25 -19.79
C LYS A 57 -18.89 -7.16 -18.86
N CYS A 58 -18.41 -5.94 -19.02
CA CYS A 58 -18.86 -4.76 -18.28
C CYS A 58 -18.78 -3.51 -19.19
N PRO A 59 -19.25 -2.33 -18.73
CA PRO A 59 -19.17 -1.10 -19.54
C PRO A 59 -17.76 -0.70 -19.98
N ALA A 60 -16.73 -1.14 -19.25
CA ALA A 60 -15.33 -0.87 -19.57
C ALA A 60 -14.74 -1.83 -20.63
N GLY A 61 -15.45 -2.91 -21.00
CA GLY A 61 -14.99 -3.88 -22.00
C GLY A 61 -15.28 -5.33 -21.60
N THR A 62 -14.61 -6.25 -22.30
CA THR A 62 -14.67 -7.69 -22.02
C THR A 62 -13.30 -8.16 -21.54
N PHE A 63 -13.24 -8.80 -20.38
CA PHE A 63 -11.99 -9.17 -19.71
C PHE A 63 -11.93 -10.66 -19.46
N ARG A 64 -10.85 -11.30 -19.91
CA ARG A 64 -10.53 -12.70 -19.60
C ARG A 64 -9.59 -12.76 -18.41
N GLY A 65 -10.03 -13.39 -17.33
CA GLY A 65 -9.26 -13.55 -16.09
C GLY A 65 -8.76 -14.96 -15.87
N SER A 66 -8.31 -15.22 -14.67
CA SER A 66 -7.83 -16.52 -14.19
C SER A 66 -8.68 -17.06 -13.05
N MET A 67 -8.78 -18.38 -12.95
CA MET A 67 -9.30 -19.06 -11.77
C MET A 67 -8.18 -19.27 -10.74
N ARG A 68 -8.51 -19.12 -9.46
CA ARG A 68 -7.62 -19.28 -8.30
C ARG A 68 -8.37 -19.93 -7.13
N TYR A 69 -7.61 -20.28 -6.09
CA TYR A 69 -8.13 -20.84 -4.84
C TYR A 69 -7.66 -20.02 -3.65
N THR A 70 -8.58 -19.80 -2.70
CA THR A 70 -8.24 -19.22 -1.41
C THR A 70 -7.49 -20.24 -0.56
N ARG A 71 -6.94 -19.79 0.56
CA ARG A 71 -6.35 -20.64 1.58
C ARG A 71 -7.33 -21.69 2.10
N GLY A 72 -8.61 -21.35 2.27
CA GLY A 72 -9.67 -22.29 2.62
C GLY A 72 -10.15 -23.20 1.48
N GLY A 73 -9.48 -23.19 0.32
CA GLY A 73 -9.82 -24.02 -0.84
C GLY A 73 -11.04 -23.54 -1.63
N LYS A 74 -11.53 -22.32 -1.38
CA LYS A 74 -12.67 -21.74 -2.11
C LYS A 74 -12.21 -21.19 -3.45
N ARG A 75 -13.01 -21.36 -4.51
CA ARG A 75 -12.70 -20.80 -5.82
C ARG A 75 -12.95 -19.30 -5.85
N TYR A 76 -12.04 -18.58 -6.50
CA TYR A 76 -12.22 -17.18 -6.87
C TYR A 76 -11.65 -16.90 -8.26
N PHE A 77 -12.04 -15.77 -8.83
CA PHE A 77 -11.58 -15.31 -10.13
C PHE A 77 -10.77 -14.03 -9.97
N GLU A 78 -9.65 -13.96 -10.67
CA GLU A 78 -8.68 -12.87 -10.64
C GLU A 78 -8.54 -12.27 -12.05
N PHE A 79 -8.69 -10.96 -12.16
CA PHE A 79 -8.49 -10.20 -13.39
C PHE A 79 -7.41 -9.17 -13.10
N GLN A 80 -6.21 -9.37 -13.63
CA GLN A 80 -5.03 -8.54 -13.41
C GLN A 80 -4.87 -7.53 -14.54
N SER A 81 -4.09 -6.48 -14.27
CA SER A 81 -3.58 -5.60 -15.32
C SER A 81 -4.67 -4.95 -16.16
N ILE A 82 -5.80 -4.59 -15.53
CA ILE A 82 -6.88 -3.84 -16.18
C ILE A 82 -6.47 -2.37 -16.21
N PRO A 83 -6.31 -1.73 -17.39
CA PRO A 83 -5.98 -0.32 -17.47
C PRO A 83 -7.17 0.51 -17.01
N TYR A 84 -6.97 1.37 -16.01
CA TYR A 84 -8.02 2.28 -15.53
C TYR A 84 -7.82 3.72 -16.01
N ALA A 85 -6.63 4.02 -16.54
CA ALA A 85 -6.30 5.29 -17.16
C ALA A 85 -5.54 5.07 -18.47
N GLU A 86 -5.54 6.07 -19.34
CA GLU A 86 -4.60 6.14 -20.46
C GLU A 86 -3.16 6.24 -19.96
N PRO A 87 -2.16 5.79 -20.77
CA PRO A 87 -0.75 5.93 -20.42
C PRO A 87 -0.44 7.36 -19.96
N PRO A 88 0.14 7.54 -18.76
CA PRO A 88 0.22 8.84 -18.15
C PRO A 88 1.16 9.76 -18.91
N ARG A 89 0.71 11.00 -19.14
CA ARG A 89 1.58 12.11 -19.51
C ARG A 89 2.17 12.69 -18.23
N ARG A 90 3.50 12.88 -18.18
CA ARG A 90 4.17 13.40 -16.98
C ARG A 90 3.60 14.73 -16.56
N PHE A 91 3.41 14.88 -15.25
CA PHE A 91 2.95 16.13 -14.61
C PHE A 91 1.52 16.55 -15.00
N GLU A 92 0.77 15.68 -15.66
CA GLU A 92 -0.64 15.91 -16.00
C GLU A 92 -1.57 14.99 -15.20
N PRO A 93 -2.83 15.39 -14.96
CA PRO A 93 -3.87 14.50 -14.46
C PRO A 93 -4.02 13.24 -15.31
N SER A 94 -4.34 12.12 -14.66
CA SER A 94 -4.65 10.87 -15.37
C SER A 94 -5.96 11.02 -16.15
N VAL A 95 -5.97 10.52 -17.39
CA VAL A 95 -7.18 10.49 -18.23
C VAL A 95 -7.83 9.12 -18.11
N LEU A 96 -9.13 9.06 -17.85
CA LEU A 96 -9.87 7.80 -17.74
C LEU A 96 -9.72 6.96 -19.01
N LYS A 97 -9.49 5.65 -18.86
CA LYS A 97 -9.35 4.73 -19.98
C LYS A 97 -10.68 4.59 -20.73
N ALA A 98 -10.67 4.74 -22.05
CA ALA A 98 -11.84 4.45 -22.88
C ALA A 98 -12.19 2.94 -22.82
N PRO A 99 -13.48 2.57 -22.98
CA PRO A 99 -13.87 1.15 -23.03
C PRO A 99 -13.06 0.36 -24.07
N ILE A 100 -12.61 -0.84 -23.68
CA ILE A 100 -11.85 -1.71 -24.57
C ILE A 100 -12.82 -2.49 -25.47
N GLU A 101 -12.68 -2.30 -26.79
CA GLU A 101 -13.57 -2.90 -27.78
C GLU A 101 -13.43 -4.42 -27.88
N ASN A 102 -12.19 -4.90 -27.91
CA ASN A 102 -11.86 -6.32 -28.01
C ASN A 102 -11.74 -6.98 -26.63
N GLU A 103 -11.81 -8.31 -26.60
CA GLU A 103 -11.51 -9.04 -25.37
C GLU A 103 -10.07 -8.76 -24.91
N TYR A 104 -9.94 -8.30 -23.67
CA TYR A 104 -8.67 -7.97 -23.04
C TYR A 104 -8.19 -9.13 -22.17
N ASP A 105 -6.91 -9.49 -22.33
CA ASP A 105 -6.27 -10.51 -21.51
C ASP A 105 -5.85 -9.93 -20.14
N ALA A 106 -6.71 -10.14 -19.15
CA ALA A 106 -6.47 -9.77 -17.76
C ALA A 106 -5.83 -10.92 -16.96
N THR A 107 -5.02 -11.77 -17.59
CA THR A 107 -4.25 -12.83 -16.89
C THR A 107 -2.78 -12.47 -16.69
N VAL A 108 -2.31 -11.43 -17.38
CA VAL A 108 -0.90 -11.00 -17.42
C VAL A 108 -0.51 -10.27 -16.14
N GLU A 109 0.76 -10.38 -15.75
CA GLU A 109 1.33 -9.65 -14.63
C GLU A 109 1.24 -8.13 -14.82
N THR A 110 0.99 -7.42 -13.71
CA THR A 110 0.74 -5.97 -13.74
C THR A 110 2.03 -5.17 -13.81
N PRO A 111 2.19 -4.29 -14.82
CA PRO A 111 3.35 -3.42 -14.90
C PRO A 111 3.44 -2.50 -13.67
N VAL A 112 4.64 -2.40 -13.11
CA VAL A 112 4.92 -1.52 -11.98
C VAL A 112 5.42 -0.15 -12.44
N CYS A 113 5.07 0.90 -11.70
CA CYS A 113 5.54 2.25 -11.99
C CYS A 113 7.06 2.38 -11.76
N PRO A 114 7.74 3.36 -12.39
CA PRO A 114 9.19 3.53 -12.25
C PRO A 114 9.57 3.82 -10.80
N GLN A 115 10.43 2.98 -10.23
CA GLN A 115 10.80 3.04 -8.81
C GLN A 115 12.09 2.26 -8.57
N VAL A 116 12.78 2.55 -7.47
CA VAL A 116 13.75 1.61 -6.88
C VAL A 116 12.96 0.69 -5.96
N ALA A 117 12.86 -0.59 -6.35
CA ALA A 117 12.16 -1.58 -5.54
C ALA A 117 12.89 -1.82 -4.21
N GLU A 118 12.17 -2.29 -3.20
CA GLU A 118 12.76 -2.63 -1.91
C GLU A 118 13.89 -3.66 -2.08
N GLY A 119 15.09 -3.34 -1.57
CA GLY A 119 16.27 -4.20 -1.69
C GLY A 119 16.98 -4.16 -3.05
N ALA A 120 16.47 -3.41 -4.04
CA ALA A 120 17.13 -3.24 -5.33
C ALA A 120 18.12 -2.07 -5.33
N SER A 121 19.17 -2.18 -6.15
CA SER A 121 20.13 -1.10 -6.44
C SER A 121 19.80 -0.32 -7.72
N GLU A 122 18.87 -0.83 -8.53
CA GLU A 122 18.48 -0.24 -9.81
C GLU A 122 17.00 0.12 -9.86
N VAL A 123 16.68 1.12 -10.67
CA VAL A 123 15.31 1.49 -11.01
C VAL A 123 14.73 0.47 -12.00
N GLY A 124 13.58 -0.09 -11.64
CA GLY A 124 12.74 -0.92 -12.51
C GLY A 124 11.38 -0.27 -12.76
N GLY A 125 10.57 -0.90 -13.62
CA GLY A 125 9.22 -0.44 -13.97
C GLY A 125 9.16 0.46 -15.21
N GLN A 126 7.94 0.89 -15.54
CA GLN A 126 7.64 1.69 -16.73
C GLN A 126 6.55 2.73 -16.45
N GLU A 127 6.50 3.84 -17.20
CA GLU A 127 5.52 4.91 -16.96
C GLU A 127 4.08 4.49 -17.25
N ASP A 128 3.86 3.62 -18.24
CA ASP A 128 2.57 2.97 -18.43
C ASP A 128 2.34 1.90 -17.37
N CYS A 129 1.84 2.34 -16.22
CA CYS A 129 1.67 1.53 -15.01
C CYS A 129 0.31 1.73 -14.31
N LEU A 130 -0.62 2.49 -14.89
CA LEU A 130 -1.92 2.81 -14.28
C LEU A 130 -2.95 1.69 -14.49
N TYR A 131 -2.67 0.58 -13.82
CA TYR A 131 -3.43 -0.65 -13.88
C TYR A 131 -4.02 -1.01 -12.51
N LEU A 132 -5.15 -1.69 -12.53
CA LEU A 132 -5.78 -2.29 -11.36
C LEU A 132 -5.99 -3.80 -11.54
N SER A 133 -6.12 -4.51 -10.43
CA SER A 133 -6.51 -5.91 -10.40
C SER A 133 -7.81 -6.07 -9.63
N VAL A 134 -8.72 -6.90 -10.12
CA VAL A 134 -10.00 -7.24 -9.47
C VAL A 134 -10.01 -8.73 -9.15
N SER A 135 -10.19 -9.07 -7.89
CA SER A 135 -10.39 -10.45 -7.44
C SER A 135 -11.77 -10.59 -6.80
N LYS A 136 -12.55 -11.57 -7.26
CA LYS A 136 -13.91 -11.80 -6.75
C LYS A 136 -14.15 -13.29 -6.47
N PRO A 137 -14.96 -13.65 -5.48
CA PRO A 137 -15.32 -15.04 -5.23
C PRO A 137 -16.15 -15.63 -6.37
N ASP A 138 -16.10 -16.96 -6.48
CA ASP A 138 -17.07 -17.71 -7.27
C ASP A 138 -18.48 -17.52 -6.68
N LYS A 139 -19.49 -17.41 -7.54
CA LYS A 139 -20.90 -17.27 -7.11
C LYS A 139 -21.34 -18.43 -6.24
N SER A 140 -20.80 -19.64 -6.45
CA SER A 140 -21.13 -20.80 -5.63
C SER A 140 -20.64 -20.66 -4.18
N HIS A 141 -19.52 -19.97 -3.96
CA HIS A 141 -18.93 -19.73 -2.64
C HIS A 141 -19.78 -18.73 -1.84
N CYS A 142 -20.27 -17.67 -2.48
CA CYS A 142 -21.02 -16.58 -1.83
C CYS A 142 -22.52 -16.56 -2.21
N ARG A 143 -23.12 -17.74 -2.35
CA ARG A 143 -24.50 -17.88 -2.87
C ARG A 143 -25.52 -17.15 -2.00
N ASN A 144 -25.37 -17.23 -0.68
CA ASN A 144 -26.33 -16.67 0.26
C ASN A 144 -26.25 -15.15 0.29
N GLU A 145 -25.04 -14.62 0.18
CA GLU A 145 -24.70 -13.19 0.20
C GLU A 145 -25.09 -12.51 -1.11
N LEU A 146 -25.11 -13.25 -2.21
CA LEU A 146 -25.54 -12.80 -3.54
C LEU A 146 -27.04 -13.02 -3.82
N SER A 147 -27.80 -13.57 -2.87
CA SER A 147 -29.23 -13.82 -3.03
C SER A 147 -30.03 -12.52 -3.17
N ASN A 148 -31.18 -12.57 -3.86
CA ASN A 148 -32.11 -11.45 -4.03
C ASN A 148 -31.48 -10.17 -4.64
N GLY A 149 -30.51 -10.34 -5.56
CA GLY A 149 -29.87 -9.23 -6.24
C GLY A 149 -28.87 -8.44 -5.38
N LYS A 150 -28.53 -8.93 -4.18
CA LYS A 150 -27.50 -8.32 -3.34
C LYS A 150 -26.14 -8.37 -4.02
N LEU A 151 -25.38 -7.28 -3.89
CA LEU A 151 -23.99 -7.17 -4.34
C LEU A 151 -23.04 -7.37 -3.17
N LEU A 152 -21.85 -7.91 -3.45
CA LEU A 152 -20.78 -8.00 -2.46
C LEU A 152 -20.13 -6.63 -2.26
N PRO A 153 -19.69 -6.30 -1.04
CA PRO A 153 -18.96 -5.07 -0.81
C PRO A 153 -17.55 -5.16 -1.44
N VAL A 154 -17.02 -4.01 -1.83
CA VAL A 154 -15.70 -3.88 -2.45
C VAL A 154 -14.71 -3.36 -1.40
N LEU A 155 -13.61 -4.08 -1.20
CA LEU A 155 -12.41 -3.61 -0.53
C LEU A 155 -11.45 -3.10 -1.60
N PHE A 156 -11.25 -1.78 -1.63
CA PHE A 156 -10.32 -1.11 -2.53
C PHE A 156 -9.01 -0.84 -1.79
N TRP A 157 -7.96 -1.56 -2.15
CA TRP A 157 -6.67 -1.54 -1.51
C TRP A 157 -5.69 -0.62 -2.23
N ILE A 158 -5.19 0.38 -1.51
CA ILE A 158 -4.11 1.26 -1.93
C ILE A 158 -2.86 0.78 -1.20
N HIS A 159 -1.85 0.32 -1.95
CA HIS A 159 -0.67 -0.24 -1.34
C HIS A 159 0.21 0.84 -0.66
N PRO A 160 0.95 0.46 0.41
CA PRO A 160 1.98 1.28 1.06
C PRO A 160 3.22 1.43 0.17
N GLY A 161 4.27 2.03 0.73
CA GLY A 161 5.54 2.33 0.04
C GLY A 161 5.88 3.82 0.02
N ALA A 162 5.28 4.56 0.96
CA ALA A 162 5.59 5.96 1.27
C ALA A 162 5.61 6.88 0.04
N TYR A 163 4.72 6.62 -0.92
CA TYR A 163 4.62 7.33 -2.20
C TYR A 163 5.85 7.20 -3.11
N MET A 164 6.82 6.34 -2.80
CA MET A 164 8.10 6.24 -3.50
C MET A 164 8.26 4.91 -4.25
N ASN A 165 7.61 3.87 -3.77
CA ASN A 165 7.61 2.54 -4.37
C ASN A 165 6.33 1.80 -3.99
N GLY A 166 6.19 0.58 -4.49
CA GLY A 166 5.11 -0.34 -4.21
C GLY A 166 4.52 -0.98 -5.46
N ASN A 167 3.70 -2.00 -5.23
CA ASN A 167 3.10 -2.83 -6.27
C ASN A 167 1.80 -3.46 -5.77
N GLY A 168 0.68 -3.06 -6.38
CA GLY A 168 -0.65 -3.60 -6.09
C GLY A 168 -0.81 -5.08 -6.42
N SER A 169 0.06 -5.64 -7.29
CA SER A 169 -0.02 -7.06 -7.69
C SER A 169 0.40 -8.04 -6.59
N PHE A 170 1.16 -7.58 -5.58
CA PHE A 170 1.55 -8.40 -4.42
C PHE A 170 0.39 -8.70 -3.47
N TYR A 171 -0.69 -7.95 -3.56
CA TYR A 171 -1.83 -8.04 -2.64
C TYR A 171 -2.90 -8.96 -3.21
N LYS A 172 -2.68 -10.28 -3.03
CA LYS A 172 -3.57 -11.31 -3.58
C LYS A 172 -4.77 -11.61 -2.68
N GLY A 173 -5.89 -11.97 -3.29
CA GLY A 173 -7.12 -12.36 -2.59
C GLY A 173 -7.05 -13.70 -1.85
N THR A 174 -5.88 -14.34 -1.75
CA THR A 174 -5.70 -15.71 -1.25
C THR A 174 -6.29 -15.92 0.15
N TYR A 175 -6.16 -14.96 1.06
CA TYR A 175 -6.77 -15.04 2.39
C TYR A 175 -8.10 -14.28 2.46
N LEU A 176 -8.09 -13.03 1.98
CA LEU A 176 -9.24 -12.14 2.08
C LEU A 176 -10.52 -12.71 1.42
N LEU A 177 -10.40 -13.49 0.34
CA LEU A 177 -11.55 -14.05 -0.37
C LEU A 177 -12.06 -15.38 0.21
N ASP A 178 -11.49 -15.86 1.33
CA ASP A 178 -12.20 -16.83 2.18
C ASP A 178 -13.57 -16.24 2.59
N GLU A 179 -13.67 -14.92 2.65
CA GLU A 179 -14.85 -14.12 2.92
C GLU A 179 -15.51 -13.59 1.65
N CYS A 180 -16.81 -13.31 1.73
CA CYS A 180 -17.62 -12.80 0.63
C CYS A 180 -17.48 -11.28 0.44
N VAL A 181 -16.36 -10.87 -0.15
CA VAL A 181 -16.04 -9.50 -0.56
C VAL A 181 -15.39 -9.50 -1.95
N VAL A 182 -15.32 -8.34 -2.61
CA VAL A 182 -14.51 -8.15 -3.82
C VAL A 182 -13.27 -7.37 -3.45
N LEU A 183 -12.09 -7.81 -3.88
CA LEU A 183 -10.84 -7.10 -3.71
C LEU A 183 -10.49 -6.36 -4.99
N VAL A 184 -10.16 -5.07 -4.87
CA VAL A 184 -9.54 -4.29 -5.94
C VAL A 184 -8.19 -3.79 -5.44
N THR A 185 -7.12 -4.00 -6.20
CA THR A 185 -5.80 -3.43 -5.92
C THR A 185 -5.38 -2.54 -7.08
N ILE A 186 -4.64 -1.47 -6.82
CA ILE A 186 -4.22 -0.51 -7.85
C ILE A 186 -2.72 -0.27 -7.81
N ASN A 187 -2.15 0.15 -8.94
CA ASN A 187 -0.91 0.90 -8.97
C ASN A 187 -1.23 2.40 -9.12
N TYR A 188 -0.36 3.27 -8.61
CA TYR A 188 -0.43 4.72 -8.78
C TYR A 188 0.97 5.30 -8.97
N ARG A 189 1.10 6.53 -9.51
CA ARG A 189 2.40 7.16 -9.75
C ARG A 189 3.12 7.48 -8.43
N PHE A 190 4.44 7.35 -8.42
CA PHE A 190 5.31 7.59 -7.25
C PHE A 190 6.22 8.81 -7.43
N GLY A 191 6.77 9.29 -6.32
CA GLY A 191 7.82 10.29 -6.25
C GLY A 191 7.50 11.53 -7.08
N ALA A 192 8.52 12.12 -7.71
CA ALA A 192 8.31 13.29 -8.55
C ALA A 192 7.47 13.01 -9.81
N LEU A 193 7.35 11.74 -10.26
CA LEU A 193 6.46 11.40 -11.38
C LEU A 193 4.97 11.52 -10.99
N GLY A 194 4.63 11.31 -9.72
CA GLY A 194 3.27 11.39 -9.19
C GLY A 194 2.93 12.69 -8.46
N PHE A 195 3.92 13.29 -7.80
CA PHE A 195 3.69 14.32 -6.77
C PHE A 195 4.54 15.60 -6.94
N LEU A 196 5.26 15.76 -8.06
CA LEU A 196 5.90 17.04 -8.36
C LEU A 196 4.83 18.13 -8.51
N THR A 197 5.07 19.30 -7.92
CA THR A 197 4.24 20.50 -8.07
C THR A 197 5.13 21.73 -8.17
N THR A 198 4.64 22.74 -8.89
CA THR A 198 5.24 24.10 -8.92
C THR A 198 4.45 25.11 -8.09
N GLU A 199 3.42 24.65 -7.37
CA GLU A 199 2.48 25.48 -6.60
C GLU A 199 1.73 26.50 -7.49
N ASP A 200 1.45 26.11 -8.74
CA ASP A 200 0.66 26.87 -9.71
C ASP A 200 -0.09 25.92 -10.65
N ASN A 201 -0.81 26.48 -11.62
CA ASN A 201 -1.63 25.72 -12.56
C ASN A 201 -0.83 24.98 -13.65
N VAL A 202 0.50 25.14 -13.69
CA VAL A 202 1.36 24.48 -14.70
C VAL A 202 1.64 23.03 -14.30
N ILE A 203 1.86 22.82 -13.00
CA ILE A 203 1.96 21.51 -12.33
C ILE A 203 1.23 21.62 -10.96
N PRO A 204 -0.11 21.42 -10.92
CA PRO A 204 -0.91 21.68 -9.71
C PRO A 204 -0.65 20.66 -8.58
N GLY A 205 -0.46 19.38 -8.92
CA GLY A 205 -0.34 18.26 -7.96
C GLY A 205 -1.71 17.68 -7.53
N ASN A 206 -1.76 16.40 -7.16
CA ASN A 206 -2.90 15.64 -6.57
C ASN A 206 -4.28 15.67 -7.31
N LEU A 207 -5.22 14.73 -6.99
CA LEU A 207 -6.61 14.70 -7.53
C LEU A 207 -7.68 14.22 -6.52
N ALA A 208 -8.84 14.91 -6.45
CA ALA A 208 -10.00 14.76 -5.53
C ALA A 208 -10.67 13.35 -5.46
N SER A 209 -11.21 12.96 -4.29
CA SER A 209 -11.90 11.65 -4.08
C SER A 209 -13.22 11.69 -3.27
N SER A 210 -13.83 12.87 -3.07
CA SER A 210 -15.05 12.99 -2.26
C SER A 210 -16.25 12.25 -2.88
N GLY A 211 -17.02 11.56 -2.02
CA GLY A 211 -18.24 10.84 -2.43
C GLY A 211 -18.02 9.49 -3.11
N LEU A 212 -16.77 9.01 -3.25
CA LEU A 212 -16.46 7.77 -3.98
C LEU A 212 -16.41 6.50 -3.12
N PHE A 213 -16.44 6.63 -1.80
CA PHE A 213 -16.34 5.51 -0.86
C PHE A 213 -17.26 5.71 0.35
N SER A 214 -17.63 4.60 1.00
CA SER A 214 -18.58 4.63 2.12
C SER A 214 -17.95 4.38 3.48
N ARG A 215 -16.69 3.90 3.52
CA ARG A 215 -15.93 3.48 4.72
C ARG A 215 -14.44 3.56 4.43
N ALA A 216 -13.61 3.72 5.46
CA ALA A 216 -12.16 3.72 5.34
C ALA A 216 -11.50 2.83 6.40
N ILE A 217 -10.43 2.12 6.02
CA ILE A 217 -9.50 1.47 6.95
C ILE A 217 -8.15 2.16 6.81
N ALA A 218 -7.59 2.68 7.90
CA ALA A 218 -6.27 3.31 7.91
C ALA A 218 -5.31 2.50 8.79
N MET A 219 -4.26 1.95 8.18
CA MET A 219 -3.24 1.15 8.88
C MET A 219 -1.98 1.99 9.07
N SER A 220 -1.58 2.19 10.33
CA SER A 220 -0.28 2.75 10.70
C SER A 220 0.08 4.08 10.03
N GLY A 221 -0.92 4.92 9.75
CA GLY A 221 -0.73 6.18 9.05
C GLY A 221 -1.93 7.11 9.11
N ALA A 222 -1.66 8.41 9.15
CA ALA A 222 -2.63 9.49 9.16
C ALA A 222 -2.09 10.69 8.38
N VAL A 223 -3.00 11.52 7.85
CA VAL A 223 -2.63 12.75 7.13
C VAL A 223 -1.87 13.77 7.99
N LEU A 224 -1.90 13.62 9.32
CA LEU A 224 -1.18 14.47 10.27
C LEU A 224 0.27 14.01 10.53
N ASN A 225 0.69 12.87 10.00
CA ASN A 225 2.08 12.45 10.11
C ASN A 225 2.98 13.43 9.35
N PRO A 226 4.19 13.73 9.86
CA PRO A 226 5.09 14.72 9.26
C PRO A 226 5.54 14.36 7.84
N TRP A 227 5.52 13.08 7.49
CA TRP A 227 5.87 12.55 6.17
C TRP A 227 4.70 12.50 5.18
N ALA A 228 3.46 12.71 5.65
CA ALA A 228 2.26 12.57 4.82
C ALA A 228 2.05 13.75 3.87
N VAL A 229 2.57 14.94 4.20
CA VAL A 229 2.45 16.15 3.39
C VAL A 229 3.80 16.85 3.28
N THR A 230 4.21 17.20 2.06
CA THR A 230 5.45 17.94 1.84
C THR A 230 5.25 19.44 2.09
N GLU A 231 6.11 20.02 2.94
CA GLU A 231 6.22 21.48 3.10
C GLU A 231 7.23 22.07 2.09
N LYS A 232 6.95 23.28 1.59
CA LYS A 232 7.81 24.02 0.64
C LYS A 232 8.16 23.22 -0.64
N PRO A 233 7.20 22.54 -1.29
CA PRO A 233 7.47 21.62 -2.40
C PRO A 233 8.18 22.28 -3.59
N ARG A 234 7.93 23.57 -3.88
CA ARG A 234 8.63 24.30 -4.95
C ARG A 234 10.15 24.32 -4.76
N THR A 235 10.63 24.36 -3.52
CA THR A 235 12.08 24.34 -3.24
C THR A 235 12.69 23.01 -3.70
N PHE A 236 12.02 21.90 -3.41
CA PHE A 236 12.45 20.57 -3.83
C PHE A 236 12.34 20.37 -5.34
N ALA A 237 11.30 20.92 -5.98
CA ALA A 237 11.17 20.93 -7.44
C ALA A 237 12.35 21.66 -8.13
N VAL A 238 12.72 22.85 -7.64
CA VAL A 238 13.88 23.61 -8.15
C VAL A 238 15.19 22.84 -7.90
N ASN A 239 15.35 22.22 -6.73
CA ASN A 239 16.55 21.44 -6.41
C ASN A 239 16.70 20.23 -7.34
N LEU A 240 15.61 19.50 -7.63
CA LEU A 240 15.62 18.43 -8.60
C LEU A 240 15.95 18.95 -10.01
N ALA A 241 15.35 20.05 -10.43
CA ALA A 241 15.63 20.69 -11.72
C ALA A 241 17.13 21.06 -11.87
N ARG A 242 17.76 21.55 -10.81
CA ARG A 242 19.20 21.84 -10.79
C ARG A 242 20.06 20.59 -10.96
N LYS A 243 19.64 19.42 -10.44
CA LYS A 243 20.36 18.15 -10.68
C LYS A 243 20.36 17.78 -12.17
N PHE A 244 19.31 18.16 -12.90
CA PHE A 244 19.20 18.03 -14.36
C PHE A 244 19.80 19.22 -15.14
N ARG A 245 20.50 20.14 -14.47
CA ARG A 245 21.10 21.34 -15.07
C ARG A 245 20.09 22.26 -15.75
N CYS A 246 18.84 22.25 -15.28
CA CYS A 246 17.83 23.22 -15.71
C CYS A 246 18.19 24.60 -15.18
N SER A 247 18.47 25.56 -16.06
CA SER A 247 18.83 26.94 -15.70
C SER A 247 17.63 27.84 -15.46
N ASP A 248 16.51 27.57 -16.14
CA ASP A 248 15.26 28.29 -15.98
C ASP A 248 14.47 27.71 -14.80
N THR A 249 14.27 28.53 -13.77
CA THR A 249 13.55 28.17 -12.54
C THR A 249 12.09 28.63 -12.54
N SER A 250 11.60 29.16 -13.67
CA SER A 250 10.17 29.31 -13.93
C SER A 250 9.50 27.93 -13.99
N SER A 251 8.19 27.88 -13.78
CA SER A 251 7.45 26.62 -13.75
C SER A 251 7.43 25.95 -15.12
N GLU A 252 7.30 26.74 -16.19
CA GLU A 252 7.41 26.32 -17.59
C GLU A 252 8.84 25.85 -17.93
N GLY A 253 9.85 26.56 -17.45
CA GLY A 253 11.26 26.20 -17.60
C GLY A 253 11.58 24.86 -16.94
N ILE A 254 11.15 24.68 -15.68
CA ILE A 254 11.30 23.43 -14.94
C ILE A 254 10.55 22.30 -15.67
N LYS A 255 9.28 22.50 -16.02
CA LYS A 255 8.46 21.50 -16.72
C LYS A 255 9.10 21.05 -18.03
N SER A 256 9.41 22.00 -18.91
CA SER A 256 9.99 21.71 -20.24
C SER A 256 11.35 21.04 -20.15
N CYS A 257 12.15 21.36 -19.14
CA CYS A 257 13.44 20.73 -18.89
C CYS A 257 13.29 19.30 -18.34
N LEU A 258 12.44 19.09 -17.33
CA LEU A 258 12.23 17.80 -16.66
C LEU A 258 11.42 16.78 -17.49
N LEU A 259 10.80 17.20 -18.59
CA LEU A 259 10.22 16.29 -19.58
C LEU A 259 11.27 15.56 -20.44
N LYS A 260 12.51 16.08 -20.52
CA LYS A 260 13.58 15.53 -21.37
C LYS A 260 14.22 14.22 -20.87
N PRO A 261 14.60 14.06 -19.58
CA PRO A 261 15.24 12.83 -19.11
C PRO A 261 14.30 11.62 -19.20
N SER A 262 14.86 10.41 -19.30
CA SER A 262 14.06 9.18 -19.18
C SER A 262 13.52 8.99 -17.76
N ALA A 263 12.48 8.17 -17.59
CA ALA A 263 11.95 7.86 -16.26
C ALA A 263 13.00 7.18 -15.36
N LYS A 264 13.86 6.34 -15.94
CA LYS A 264 14.98 5.70 -15.21
C LYS A 264 15.93 6.77 -14.66
N GLU A 265 16.44 7.65 -15.52
CA GLU A 265 17.33 8.74 -15.09
C GLU A 265 16.67 9.67 -14.08
N PHE A 266 15.40 9.97 -14.28
CA PHE A 266 14.59 10.82 -13.40
C PHE A 266 14.52 10.26 -11.98
N VAL A 267 14.06 9.01 -11.85
CA VAL A 267 13.92 8.33 -10.55
C VAL A 267 15.29 8.04 -9.93
N THR A 268 16.29 7.64 -10.70
CA THR A 268 17.66 7.42 -10.19
C THR A 268 18.24 8.71 -9.61
N THR A 269 18.09 9.84 -10.30
CA THR A 269 18.61 11.13 -9.82
C THR A 269 17.91 11.59 -8.54
N GLN A 270 16.59 11.40 -8.45
CA GLN A 270 15.85 11.66 -7.23
C GLN A 270 16.33 10.76 -6.08
N PHE A 271 16.48 9.46 -6.33
CA PHE A 271 16.89 8.47 -5.32
C PHE A 271 18.29 8.72 -4.76
N LEU A 272 19.26 9.07 -5.63
CA LEU A 272 20.64 9.35 -5.21
C LEU A 272 20.79 10.67 -4.46
N ALA A 273 19.84 11.59 -4.60
CA ALA A 273 19.79 12.84 -3.84
C ALA A 273 19.10 12.60 -2.50
N ALA A 274 19.86 12.22 -1.47
CA ALA A 274 19.33 11.93 -0.13
C ALA A 274 18.44 13.05 0.42
N GLU A 275 18.73 14.31 0.10
CA GLU A 275 17.94 15.48 0.49
C GLU A 275 16.53 15.52 -0.15
N LEU A 276 16.32 14.76 -1.22
CA LEU A 276 15.06 14.64 -1.98
C LEU A 276 14.30 13.35 -1.66
N SER A 277 14.84 12.48 -0.81
CA SER A 277 14.15 11.28 -0.34
C SER A 277 12.87 11.67 0.42
N LEU A 278 11.75 11.06 0.05
CA LEU A 278 10.43 11.32 0.66
C LEU A 278 10.02 12.81 0.66
N ARG A 279 10.51 13.61 -0.31
CA ARG A 279 10.14 15.02 -0.50
C ARG A 279 9.11 15.28 -1.61
N PHE A 280 8.68 14.22 -2.29
CA PHE A 280 7.65 14.29 -3.32
C PHE A 280 6.48 13.40 -2.87
N THR A 281 5.71 13.93 -1.92
CA THR A 281 4.49 13.33 -1.34
C THR A 281 3.31 14.29 -1.57
N PRO A 282 2.07 14.00 -1.12
CA PRO A 282 0.97 14.95 -1.27
C PRO A 282 1.30 16.37 -0.78
N VAL A 283 0.74 17.38 -1.46
CA VAL A 283 0.95 18.80 -1.17
C VAL A 283 -0.38 19.51 -0.91
N ILE A 284 -0.31 20.70 -0.30
CA ILE A 284 -1.44 21.63 -0.27
C ILE A 284 -1.44 22.38 -1.59
N GLU A 285 -2.52 22.26 -2.35
CA GLU A 285 -2.65 22.85 -3.67
C GLU A 285 -3.07 24.33 -3.60
N PRO A 286 -2.67 25.15 -4.59
CA PRO A 286 -3.13 26.53 -4.70
C PRO A 286 -4.66 26.63 -4.72
N GLN A 287 -5.22 27.68 -4.10
CA GLN A 287 -6.69 27.85 -4.05
C GLN A 287 -7.34 28.01 -5.43
N ASN A 288 -6.58 28.48 -6.41
CA ASN A 288 -7.01 28.63 -7.81
C ASN A 288 -6.66 27.42 -8.69
N ALA A 289 -6.20 26.31 -8.09
CA ALA A 289 -5.98 25.06 -8.80
C ALA A 289 -7.29 24.55 -9.42
N ILE A 290 -7.17 23.93 -10.59
CA ILE A 290 -8.32 23.32 -11.26
C ILE A 290 -8.62 21.99 -10.57
N SER A 291 -9.72 21.93 -9.81
CA SER A 291 -10.20 20.74 -9.10
C SER A 291 -9.23 20.16 -8.05
N PRO A 292 -8.87 20.95 -7.00
CA PRO A 292 -7.86 20.52 -6.05
C PRO A 292 -8.29 19.33 -5.19
N PHE A 293 -7.35 18.39 -4.94
CA PHE A 293 -7.52 17.32 -3.96
C PHE A 293 -7.43 17.83 -2.53
N GLN A 294 -6.36 18.57 -2.24
CA GLN A 294 -6.04 19.07 -0.90
C GLN A 294 -5.91 20.59 -0.94
N ASN A 295 -7.04 21.27 -0.82
CA ASN A 295 -7.16 22.73 -0.87
C ASN A 295 -6.93 23.44 0.50
N GLY A 296 -6.38 22.74 1.48
CA GLY A 296 -6.15 23.27 2.81
C GLY A 296 -5.21 22.43 3.67
N ILE A 297 -4.73 23.02 4.76
CA ILE A 297 -3.90 22.33 5.75
C ILE A 297 -4.74 21.21 6.40
N PRO A 298 -4.28 19.94 6.41
CA PRO A 298 -5.08 18.81 6.90
C PRO A 298 -5.63 19.00 8.32
N TYR A 299 -4.83 19.58 9.23
CA TYR A 299 -5.28 19.90 10.58
C TYR A 299 -6.54 20.80 10.60
N HIS A 300 -6.58 21.83 9.74
CA HIS A 300 -7.74 22.72 9.66
C HIS A 300 -8.94 22.06 9.00
N LEU A 301 -8.73 21.23 7.96
CA LEU A 301 -9.79 20.47 7.31
C LEU A 301 -10.46 19.50 8.30
N LEU A 302 -9.65 18.78 9.09
CA LEU A 302 -10.13 17.91 10.17
C LEU A 302 -10.90 18.71 11.24
N LYS A 303 -10.32 19.80 11.73
CA LYS A 303 -10.91 20.63 12.78
C LYS A 303 -12.23 21.28 12.38
N THR A 304 -12.36 21.67 11.11
CA THR A 304 -13.58 22.31 10.57
C THR A 304 -14.58 21.29 10.02
N GLY A 305 -14.24 20.00 10.02
CA GLY A 305 -15.10 18.92 9.53
C GLY A 305 -15.26 18.90 8.00
N GLN A 306 -14.35 19.56 7.27
CA GLN A 306 -14.26 19.54 5.81
C GLN A 306 -13.57 18.25 5.33
N ILE A 307 -14.13 17.12 5.74
CA ILE A 307 -13.65 15.77 5.44
C ILE A 307 -14.82 14.88 5.03
N ASN A 308 -14.54 13.79 4.34
CA ASN A 308 -15.53 12.75 4.12
C ASN A 308 -15.89 12.11 5.47
N LYS A 309 -17.15 12.23 5.88
CA LYS A 309 -17.65 11.66 7.13
C LYS A 309 -18.15 10.24 6.87
N VAL A 310 -17.24 9.28 6.96
CA VAL A 310 -17.53 7.85 6.84
C VAL A 310 -17.02 7.11 8.07
N PRO A 311 -17.54 5.90 8.38
CA PRO A 311 -16.93 5.04 9.37
C PRO A 311 -15.45 4.82 9.06
N LEU A 312 -14.60 4.96 10.08
CA LEU A 312 -13.16 4.76 10.02
C LEU A 312 -12.76 3.65 11.00
N LEU A 313 -12.10 2.61 10.49
CA LEU A 313 -11.34 1.66 11.29
C LEU A 313 -9.88 2.07 11.19
N THR A 314 -9.19 2.27 12.30
CA THR A 314 -7.78 2.68 12.29
C THR A 314 -7.01 1.98 13.38
N GLY A 315 -5.70 1.78 13.17
CA GLY A 315 -4.83 1.15 14.15
C GLY A 315 -3.36 1.29 13.79
N PHE A 316 -2.49 0.83 14.68
CA PHE A 316 -1.04 0.77 14.51
C PHE A 316 -0.51 -0.48 15.24
N VAL A 317 0.68 -0.95 14.89
CA VAL A 317 1.34 -2.05 15.60
C VAL A 317 2.14 -1.56 16.80
N GLN A 318 2.49 -2.45 17.71
CA GLN A 318 3.11 -2.05 18.98
C GLN A 318 4.44 -1.30 18.80
N GLU A 319 5.31 -1.76 17.91
CA GLU A 319 6.69 -1.25 17.79
C GLU A 319 6.97 -0.62 16.40
N GLU A 320 6.06 0.27 15.94
CA GLU A 320 6.19 1.01 14.67
C GLU A 320 7.59 1.62 14.47
N GLY A 321 8.11 2.28 15.52
CA GLY A 321 9.35 3.05 15.46
C GLY A 321 10.60 2.20 15.25
N ILE A 322 10.58 0.91 15.59
CA ILE A 322 11.74 0.02 15.41
C ILE A 322 12.08 -0.12 13.91
N TYR A 323 11.05 -0.14 13.06
CA TYR A 323 11.20 -0.23 11.61
C TYR A 323 12.11 0.87 11.05
N PHE A 324 12.03 2.08 11.60
CA PHE A 324 12.81 3.24 11.17
C PHE A 324 14.05 3.51 12.04
N GLY A 325 14.00 3.17 13.32
CA GLY A 325 15.07 3.46 14.27
C GLY A 325 16.20 2.43 14.25
N ALA A 326 15.91 1.16 13.97
CA ALA A 326 16.93 0.11 14.03
C ALA A 326 18.11 0.31 13.05
N PRO A 327 17.93 0.83 11.82
CA PRO A 327 19.06 1.15 10.94
C PRO A 327 19.91 2.34 11.44
N ILE A 328 19.32 3.26 12.20
CA ILE A 328 20.04 4.38 12.83
C ILE A 328 20.90 3.86 13.98
N LEU A 329 20.31 3.00 14.83
CA LEU A 329 20.99 2.40 15.97
C LEU A 329 22.10 1.41 15.58
N SER A 330 22.05 0.84 14.37
CA SER A 330 23.13 0.01 13.85
C SER A 330 24.30 0.84 13.27
N ASN A 331 24.17 2.16 13.20
CA ASN A 331 25.19 3.09 12.72
C ASN A 331 25.65 4.01 13.85
N THR A 332 26.82 3.75 14.42
CA THR A 332 27.38 4.49 15.57
C THR A 332 27.44 6.00 15.34
N VAL A 333 27.69 6.46 14.11
CA VAL A 333 27.74 7.90 13.82
C VAL A 333 26.35 8.50 13.88
N LEU A 334 25.36 7.86 13.25
CA LEU A 334 23.98 8.34 13.28
C LEU A 334 23.38 8.26 14.67
N GLU A 335 23.72 7.23 15.46
CA GLU A 335 23.34 7.12 16.87
C GLU A 335 23.89 8.28 17.69
N ILE A 336 25.18 8.60 17.57
CA ILE A 336 25.79 9.75 18.27
C ILE A 336 25.13 11.06 17.85
N VAL A 337 24.92 11.26 16.55
CA VAL A 337 24.30 12.47 16.01
C VAL A 337 22.85 12.61 16.49
N LEU A 338 22.09 11.52 16.53
CA LEU A 338 20.74 11.50 17.08
C LEU A 338 20.73 11.84 18.57
N ASN A 339 21.68 11.32 19.35
CA ASN A 339 21.78 11.59 20.79
C ASN A 339 22.16 13.04 21.10
N VAL A 340 23.04 13.65 20.29
CA VAL A 340 23.52 15.04 20.52
C VAL A 340 22.55 16.08 19.96
N ALA A 341 21.84 15.76 18.88
CA ALA A 341 21.01 16.71 18.14
C ALA A 341 19.59 16.18 17.87
N PHE A 342 19.00 15.46 18.82
CA PHE A 342 17.72 14.75 18.68
C PHE A 342 16.64 15.61 18.01
N SER A 343 16.30 16.77 18.57
CA SER A 343 15.22 17.61 18.05
C SER A 343 15.47 18.15 16.63
N ARG A 344 16.72 18.18 16.18
CA ARG A 344 17.10 18.64 14.83
C ARG A 344 17.16 17.49 13.83
N VAL A 345 17.58 16.31 14.28
CA VAL A 345 17.93 15.17 13.43
C VAL A 345 16.82 14.13 13.39
N ALA A 346 16.17 13.87 14.53
CA ALA A 346 15.14 12.83 14.64
C ALA A 346 14.00 12.98 13.62
N PRO A 347 13.44 14.19 13.37
CA PRO A 347 12.40 14.34 12.35
C PRO A 347 12.88 14.05 10.92
N GLY A 348 14.17 14.20 10.64
CA GLY A 348 14.79 13.91 9.35
C GLY A 348 15.15 12.43 9.22
N GLU A 349 15.91 11.89 10.16
CA GLU A 349 16.44 10.52 10.07
C GLU A 349 15.38 9.45 10.33
N LEU A 350 14.48 9.64 11.30
CA LEU A 350 13.44 8.64 11.61
C LEU A 350 12.36 8.54 10.53
N PHE A 351 12.21 9.56 9.69
CA PHE A 351 11.14 9.61 8.69
C PHE A 351 11.64 9.69 7.25
N TYR A 352 12.86 10.15 7.02
CA TYR A 352 13.42 10.44 5.68
C TYR A 352 14.83 9.85 5.47
N GLY A 353 15.42 9.22 6.49
CA GLY A 353 16.75 8.60 6.40
C GLY A 353 16.75 7.43 5.42
N GLY A 354 17.48 7.58 4.30
CA GLY A 354 17.52 6.62 3.20
C GLY A 354 18.31 5.33 3.47
N ILE A 355 18.10 4.69 4.64
CA ILE A 355 18.78 3.43 4.97
C ILE A 355 17.97 2.25 4.40
N SER A 356 18.68 1.37 3.69
CA SER A 356 18.09 0.21 3.00
C SER A 356 17.58 -0.85 3.97
N PHE A 357 16.30 -1.22 3.82
CA PHE A 357 15.60 -2.29 4.55
C PHE A 357 16.28 -3.66 4.55
N ALA A 358 17.14 -3.92 3.57
CA ALA A 358 17.78 -5.22 3.40
C ALA A 358 18.67 -5.63 4.60
N GLN A 359 19.21 -4.68 5.36
CA GLN A 359 20.15 -4.96 6.45
C GLN A 359 19.50 -5.51 7.73
N LEU A 360 18.23 -5.21 8.01
CA LEU A 360 17.57 -5.73 9.22
C LEU A 360 17.07 -7.16 9.07
N ARG A 361 16.68 -7.57 7.86
CA ARG A 361 16.19 -8.93 7.59
C ARG A 361 17.28 -10.02 7.62
N LEU A 362 18.57 -9.64 7.59
CA LEU A 362 19.68 -10.59 7.41
C LEU A 362 20.38 -11.03 8.71
N GLY A 363 19.86 -10.74 9.91
CA GLY A 363 20.51 -11.28 11.13
C GLY A 363 19.85 -11.05 12.48
N TYR A 364 18.91 -10.11 12.63
CA TYR A 364 18.27 -9.84 13.92
C TYR A 364 16.89 -10.49 14.00
N LYS A 365 16.77 -11.56 14.79
CA LYS A 365 15.46 -12.04 15.27
C LYS A 365 15.01 -11.13 16.41
N ILE A 366 14.41 -9.99 16.07
CA ILE A 366 13.79 -9.12 17.08
C ILE A 366 12.37 -9.65 17.31
N PRO A 367 12.03 -10.21 18.49
CA PRO A 367 10.72 -10.82 18.76
C PRO A 367 9.67 -9.73 19.06
N VAL A 368 9.50 -8.79 18.14
CA VAL A 368 8.61 -7.64 18.27
C VAL A 368 7.82 -7.45 16.98
N ILE A 369 6.68 -6.77 17.06
CA ILE A 369 5.80 -6.50 15.93
C ILE A 369 6.10 -5.10 15.40
N ILE A 370 6.68 -5.02 14.21
CA ILE A 370 7.13 -3.79 13.58
C ILE A 370 6.20 -3.36 12.44
N HIS A 371 6.37 -2.12 11.97
CA HIS A 371 5.60 -1.59 10.84
C HIS A 371 5.53 -2.60 9.69
N THR A 372 4.34 -2.77 9.10
CA THR A 372 3.99 -3.71 8.01
C THR A 372 3.80 -5.19 8.38
N ASP A 373 4.12 -5.63 9.60
CA ASP A 373 3.99 -7.06 9.98
C ASP A 373 2.54 -7.55 9.93
N ASP A 374 1.58 -6.68 10.22
CA ASP A 374 0.15 -6.96 10.20
C ASP A 374 -0.39 -7.24 8.78
N GLU A 375 0.23 -6.67 7.74
CA GLU A 375 -0.14 -6.92 6.34
C GLU A 375 -0.05 -8.39 5.97
N GLN A 376 0.94 -9.14 6.49
CA GLN A 376 1.16 -10.57 6.19
C GLN A 376 -0.02 -11.45 6.63
N PHE A 377 -0.89 -10.95 7.52
CA PHE A 377 -2.07 -11.66 8.01
C PHE A 377 -3.32 -11.42 7.17
N ILE A 378 -3.35 -10.40 6.32
CA ILE A 378 -4.42 -10.15 5.33
C ILE A 378 -3.96 -10.54 3.92
N PHE A 379 -2.72 -10.19 3.59
CA PHE A 379 -2.10 -10.36 2.28
C PHE A 379 -0.73 -11.04 2.45
N PRO A 380 -0.67 -12.38 2.40
CA PRO A 380 0.59 -13.08 2.61
C PRO A 380 1.54 -12.83 1.43
N LYS A 381 2.67 -12.16 1.67
CA LYS A 381 3.65 -11.83 0.64
C LYS A 381 4.77 -12.87 0.56
N PHE A 382 5.27 -13.32 1.72
CA PHE A 382 6.48 -14.14 1.78
C PHE A 382 6.23 -15.60 2.21
N LYS A 383 5.29 -15.80 3.14
CA LYS A 383 5.03 -17.12 3.74
C LYS A 383 3.53 -17.37 3.92
N LEU A 384 3.06 -18.54 3.48
CA LEU A 384 1.73 -18.98 3.84
C LEU A 384 1.71 -19.54 5.27
N TRP A 385 0.67 -19.17 6.02
CA TRP A 385 0.43 -19.71 7.36
C TRP A 385 -0.18 -21.10 7.20
N LEU A 386 0.31 -22.06 7.99
CA LEU A 386 -0.15 -23.45 7.91
C LEU A 386 -1.44 -23.63 8.74
N PRO A 387 -2.43 -24.39 8.26
CA PRO A 387 -3.63 -24.71 9.05
C PRO A 387 -3.29 -25.25 10.43
N GLY A 388 -4.02 -24.80 11.46
CA GLY A 388 -3.82 -25.21 12.85
C GLY A 388 -2.72 -24.45 13.61
N THR A 389 -1.98 -23.56 12.95
CA THR A 389 -1.05 -22.65 13.64
C THR A 389 -1.76 -21.43 14.23
N GLU A 390 -1.20 -20.85 15.29
CA GLU A 390 -1.73 -19.61 15.88
C GLU A 390 -1.78 -18.46 14.86
N GLN A 391 -0.78 -18.35 13.98
CA GLN A 391 -0.72 -17.32 12.95
C GLN A 391 -1.82 -17.49 11.90
N TYR A 392 -2.18 -18.74 11.58
CA TYR A 392 -3.27 -19.04 10.66
C TYR A 392 -4.63 -18.65 11.24
N GLU A 393 -4.88 -18.99 12.51
CA GLU A 393 -6.12 -18.62 13.19
C GLU A 393 -6.21 -17.10 13.41
N PHE A 394 -5.12 -16.46 13.85
CA PHE A 394 -5.05 -15.00 13.97
C PHE A 394 -5.28 -14.30 12.61
N SER A 395 -4.76 -14.85 11.52
CA SER A 395 -5.03 -14.34 10.17
C SER A 395 -6.50 -14.46 9.79
N LYS A 396 -7.18 -15.56 10.11
CA LYS A 396 -8.63 -15.69 9.89
C LYS A 396 -9.40 -14.63 10.68
N ASP A 397 -8.98 -14.40 11.91
CA ASP A 397 -9.61 -13.43 12.79
C ASP A 397 -9.46 -12.00 12.26
N MET A 398 -8.27 -11.63 11.81
CA MET A 398 -7.99 -10.35 11.15
C MET A 398 -8.83 -10.16 9.88
N VAL A 399 -8.93 -11.20 9.02
CA VAL A 399 -9.76 -11.16 7.80
C VAL A 399 -11.24 -11.03 8.14
N GLU A 400 -11.74 -11.70 9.18
CA GLU A 400 -13.13 -11.58 9.64
C GLU A 400 -13.43 -10.14 10.09
N LEU A 401 -12.59 -9.56 10.95
CA LEU A 401 -12.76 -8.18 11.44
C LEU A 401 -12.80 -7.15 10.30
N TRP A 402 -11.85 -7.27 9.36
CA TRP A 402 -11.77 -6.38 8.19
C TRP A 402 -13.00 -6.48 7.32
N THR A 403 -13.42 -7.69 6.99
CA THR A 403 -14.54 -7.91 6.07
C THR A 403 -15.89 -7.59 6.71
N ASN A 404 -16.05 -7.79 8.02
CA ASN A 404 -17.21 -7.30 8.78
C ASN A 404 -17.31 -5.78 8.74
N PHE A 405 -16.19 -5.08 8.94
CA PHE A 405 -16.15 -3.63 8.83
C PHE A 405 -16.48 -3.15 7.42
N VAL A 406 -15.91 -3.78 6.39
CA VAL A 406 -16.22 -3.47 4.98
C VAL A 406 -17.71 -3.64 4.67
N ARG A 407 -18.35 -4.70 5.20
CA ARG A 407 -19.79 -4.97 5.01
C ARG A 407 -20.68 -3.97 5.74
N SER A 408 -20.42 -3.74 7.03
CA SER A 408 -21.40 -3.14 7.94
C SER A 408 -20.98 -1.77 8.48
N GLY A 409 -19.69 -1.46 8.48
CA GLY A 409 -19.10 -0.32 9.19
C GLY A 409 -18.80 -0.62 10.66
N SER A 410 -18.93 -1.88 11.09
CA SER A 410 -18.52 -2.37 12.39
C SER A 410 -17.62 -3.60 12.20
N PRO A 411 -16.47 -3.70 12.89
CA PRO A 411 -15.65 -4.91 12.83
C PRO A 411 -16.30 -6.07 13.60
N SER A 412 -17.38 -5.79 14.34
CA SER A 412 -18.06 -6.75 15.20
C SER A 412 -18.51 -8.02 14.44
N GLY A 413 -18.29 -9.17 15.07
CA GLY A 413 -18.54 -10.50 14.51
C GLY A 413 -18.50 -11.57 15.58
N ARG A 414 -18.18 -12.81 15.20
CA ARG A 414 -18.04 -13.95 16.12
C ARG A 414 -17.03 -13.65 17.23
N LEU A 415 -15.92 -13.03 16.86
CA LEU A 415 -14.80 -12.75 17.76
C LEU A 415 -15.09 -11.65 18.77
N THR A 416 -15.92 -10.68 18.41
CA THR A 416 -16.25 -9.56 19.30
C THR A 416 -17.47 -9.85 20.19
N GLN A 417 -17.98 -11.09 20.21
CA GLN A 417 -19.03 -11.49 21.14
C GLN A 417 -18.51 -11.61 22.57
N SER A 418 -17.24 -12.04 22.72
CA SER A 418 -16.55 -12.14 24.02
C SER A 418 -15.81 -10.85 24.39
N VAL A 419 -15.45 -10.02 23.40
CA VAL A 419 -14.80 -8.72 23.59
C VAL A 419 -15.55 -7.68 22.75
N PRO A 420 -16.51 -6.94 23.33
CA PRO A 420 -17.27 -5.93 22.61
C PRO A 420 -16.34 -4.87 21.99
N TRP A 421 -16.58 -4.55 20.72
CA TRP A 421 -15.91 -3.44 20.03
C TRP A 421 -16.87 -2.25 20.05
N ASP A 422 -16.68 -1.34 21.00
CA ASP A 422 -17.48 -0.11 21.10
C ASP A 422 -17.12 0.88 19.98
N LYS A 423 -18.12 1.65 19.54
CA LYS A 423 -18.02 2.57 18.39
C LYS A 423 -17.35 3.90 18.71
#